data_AF-A0A672NHD5-F1
#
_entry.id   AF-A0A672NHD5-F1
#
_cell.length_a   1.000
_cell.length_b   1.000
_cell.length_c   1.000
_cell.angle_alpha   90.00
_cell.angle_beta   90.00
_cell.angle_gamma   90.00
#
_symmetry.space_group_name_H-M   'P 1'
#
loop_
_entity.id
_entity.type
_entity.pdbx_description
1 polymer ?
#
loop_
_entity_poly.entity_id
_entity_poly.type
_entity_poly.pdbx_seq_one_letter_code
_entity_poly.pdbx_strand_id
1 'polypeptide(L)'
;HTLSFEEFKAYFADGILTTDELRELFYSIDGRQTNNLDTDKLSDYFSQHLGEYLDVLSALEKLNVAVLKAMDKTKEEYQGSSVLGQFVTRFMLRETSSQLLSLQMSLQCAMEAVEVQSSTTP
;
A
#
# COMPACT_ATOMS: atom_id res chain seq x y z
N HIS A 1 -19.64 1.56 0.98
CA HIS A 1 -19.76 0.38 1.89
C HIS A 1 -19.64 0.93 3.31
N THR A 2 -20.21 0.30 4.33
CA THR A 2 -20.14 0.85 5.70
C THR A 2 -19.43 -0.13 6.63
N LEU A 3 -18.54 0.39 7.46
CA LEU A 3 -17.80 -0.34 8.47
C LEU A 3 -18.41 -0.09 9.85
N SER A 4 -18.70 -1.17 10.58
CA SER A 4 -18.95 -1.10 12.02
C SER A 4 -17.65 -0.78 12.78
N PHE A 5 -17.77 -0.36 14.04
CA PHE A 5 -16.58 -0.13 14.88
C PHE A 5 -15.74 -1.40 15.05
N GLU A 6 -16.35 -2.58 15.13
CA GLU A 6 -15.60 -3.84 15.26
C GLU A 6 -14.80 -4.16 14.00
N GLU A 7 -15.36 -3.92 12.81
CA GLU A 7 -14.64 -4.08 11.54
C GLU A 7 -13.51 -3.05 11.39
N PHE A 8 -13.78 -1.80 11.76
CA PHE A 8 -12.77 -0.75 11.79
C PHE A 8 -11.63 -1.12 12.74
N LYS A 9 -11.93 -1.50 13.98
CA LYS A 9 -10.93 -1.90 14.97
C LYS A 9 -10.13 -3.11 14.52
N ALA A 10 -10.79 -4.14 13.95
CA ALA A 10 -10.10 -5.34 13.46
C ALA A 10 -9.09 -5.01 12.34
N TYR A 11 -9.37 -3.99 11.54
CA TYR A 11 -8.50 -3.57 10.44
C TYR A 11 -7.41 -2.58 10.86
N PHE A 12 -7.75 -1.61 11.71
CA PHE A 12 -6.89 -0.47 12.06
C PHE A 12 -6.15 -0.60 13.39
N ALA A 13 -6.39 -1.67 14.17
CA ALA A 13 -5.61 -1.90 15.39
C ALA A 13 -4.12 -2.10 15.04
N ASP A 14 -3.31 -1.14 15.46
CA ASP A 14 -1.85 -1.12 15.27
C ASP A 14 -1.08 -1.61 16.51
N GLY A 15 -1.79 -1.87 17.62
CA GLY A 15 -1.20 -2.24 18.91
C GLY A 15 -0.58 -1.07 19.67
N ILE A 16 -0.64 0.14 19.11
CA ILE A 16 -0.17 1.39 19.73
C ILE A 16 -1.36 2.16 20.28
N LEU A 17 -2.38 2.40 19.44
CA LEU A 17 -3.61 3.07 19.87
C LEU A 17 -4.44 2.15 20.75
N THR A 18 -4.90 2.71 21.88
CA THR A 18 -5.87 2.03 22.73
C THR A 18 -7.21 1.87 22.02
N THR A 19 -8.04 0.97 22.52
CA THR A 19 -9.40 0.79 21.96
C THR A 19 -10.23 2.07 22.06
N ASP A 20 -10.01 2.89 23.09
CA ASP A 20 -10.73 4.15 23.27
C ASP A 20 -10.25 5.22 22.29
N GLU A 21 -8.93 5.34 22.05
CA GLU A 21 -8.40 6.24 21.03
C GLU A 21 -8.83 5.85 19.60
N LEU A 22 -8.86 4.55 19.28
CA LEU A 22 -9.41 4.07 18.02
C LEU A 22 -10.91 4.39 17.88
N ARG A 23 -11.65 4.40 18.99
CA ARG A 23 -13.07 4.77 18.99
C ARG A 23 -13.28 6.26 18.77
N GLU A 24 -12.47 7.10 19.40
CA GLU A 24 -12.48 8.54 19.15
C GLU A 24 -12.12 8.86 17.70
N LEU A 25 -11.11 8.17 17.13
CA LEU A 25 -10.78 8.28 15.71
C LEU A 25 -11.98 7.89 14.85
N PHE A 26 -12.60 6.73 15.09
CA PHE A 26 -13.78 6.28 14.35
C PHE A 26 -14.91 7.31 14.38
N TYR A 27 -15.21 7.89 15.54
CA TYR A 27 -16.26 8.91 15.66
C TYR A 27 -15.89 10.23 15.01
N SER A 28 -14.62 10.62 15.05
CA SER A 28 -14.14 11.83 14.37
C SER A 28 -14.36 11.75 12.86
N ILE A 29 -14.20 10.55 12.27
CA ILE A 29 -14.38 10.31 10.83
C ILE A 29 -15.87 10.16 10.49
N ASP A 30 -16.67 9.47 11.31
CA ASP A 30 -18.09 9.28 11.00
C ASP A 30 -18.88 10.60 11.07
N GLY A 31 -18.54 11.52 11.97
CA GLY A 31 -19.13 12.86 12.06
C GLY A 31 -20.64 12.93 12.38
N ARG A 32 -21.36 11.80 12.29
CA ARG A 32 -22.80 11.64 12.58
C ARG A 32 -23.07 10.63 13.70
N GLN A 33 -22.03 10.00 14.25
CA GLN A 33 -22.11 9.01 15.35
C GLN A 33 -23.18 7.92 15.10
N THR A 34 -23.31 7.48 13.85
CA THR A 34 -24.29 6.47 13.43
C THR A 34 -23.82 5.04 13.71
N ASN A 35 -22.59 4.89 14.21
CA ASN A 35 -21.90 3.62 14.44
C ASN A 35 -21.67 2.79 13.16
N ASN A 36 -21.86 3.41 11.99
CA ASN A 36 -21.64 2.84 10.66
C ASN A 36 -20.85 3.84 9.81
N LEU A 37 -19.54 3.64 9.72
CA LEU A 37 -18.64 4.54 9.02
C LEU A 37 -18.64 4.25 7.52
N ASP A 38 -18.97 5.25 6.71
CA ASP A 38 -18.88 5.14 5.25
C ASP A 38 -17.42 5.07 4.80
N THR A 39 -17.09 4.10 3.92
CA THR A 39 -15.77 3.96 3.31
C THR A 39 -15.34 5.20 2.54
N ASP A 40 -16.28 5.99 2.03
CA ASP A 40 -15.95 7.22 1.32
C ASP A 40 -15.40 8.29 2.29
N LYS A 41 -15.98 8.41 3.49
CA LYS A 41 -15.46 9.30 4.54
C LYS A 41 -14.09 8.86 5.05
N LEU A 42 -13.88 7.55 5.14
CA LEU A 42 -12.59 6.97 5.50
C LEU A 42 -11.52 7.36 4.49
N SER A 43 -11.84 7.25 3.19
CA SER A 43 -10.98 7.70 2.11
C SER A 43 -10.70 9.20 2.19
N ASP A 44 -11.73 10.02 2.39
CA ASP A 44 -11.59 11.48 2.51
C ASP A 44 -10.69 11.87 3.68
N TYR A 45 -10.85 11.22 4.85
CA TYR A 45 -10.01 11.45 6.01
C TYR A 45 -8.55 11.11 5.72
N PHE A 46 -8.25 9.88 5.29
CA PHE A 46 -6.86 9.48 5.05
C PHE A 46 -6.21 10.26 3.92
N SER A 47 -6.96 10.67 2.89
CA SER A 47 -6.45 11.49 1.80
C SER A 47 -5.82 12.81 2.28
N GLN A 48 -6.34 13.38 3.37
CA GLN A 48 -5.81 14.60 4.00
C GLN A 48 -4.53 14.34 4.82
N HIS A 49 -4.30 13.08 5.20
CA HIS A 49 -3.18 12.65 6.04
C HIS A 49 -2.06 11.92 5.26
N LEU A 50 -2.20 11.75 3.94
CA LEU A 50 -1.21 11.03 3.13
C LEU A 50 0.18 11.70 3.11
N GLY A 51 0.25 13.04 3.13
CA GLY A 51 1.52 13.77 3.06
C GLY A 51 2.41 13.29 1.92
N GLU A 52 3.69 13.04 2.21
CA GLU A 52 4.68 12.53 1.23
C GLU A 52 4.34 11.12 0.70
N TYR A 53 3.54 10.33 1.42
CA TYR A 53 3.11 9.02 0.94
C TYR A 53 2.17 9.10 -0.26
N LEU A 54 1.54 10.27 -0.54
CA LEU A 54 0.80 10.47 -1.77
C LEU A 54 1.70 10.31 -3.01
N ASP A 55 2.90 10.89 -2.98
CA ASP A 55 3.86 10.79 -4.06
C ASP A 55 4.39 9.35 -4.20
N VAL A 56 4.60 8.67 -3.07
CA VAL A 56 4.98 7.24 -3.05
C VAL A 56 3.91 6.38 -3.71
N LEU A 57 2.64 6.53 -3.32
CA LEU A 57 1.51 5.78 -3.88
C LEU A 57 1.32 6.10 -5.37
N SER A 58 1.48 7.37 -5.78
CA SER A 58 1.44 7.77 -7.19
C SER A 58 2.56 7.11 -8.01
N ALA A 59 3.78 7.03 -7.46
CA ALA A 59 4.90 6.37 -8.11
C ALA A 59 4.66 4.85 -8.24
N LEU A 60 4.11 4.21 -7.21
CA LEU A 60 3.75 2.80 -7.23
C LEU A 60 2.67 2.50 -8.29
N GLU A 61 1.66 3.36 -8.43
CA GLU A 61 0.63 3.20 -9.47
C GLU A 61 1.23 3.32 -10.88
N LYS A 62 2.09 4.34 -11.10
CA LYS A 62 2.80 4.50 -12.38
C LYS A 62 3.68 3.28 -12.71
N LEU A 63 4.35 2.74 -11.69
CA LEU A 63 5.17 1.54 -11.83
C LEU A 63 4.32 0.33 -12.18
N ASN A 64 3.18 0.15 -11.51
CA ASN A 64 2.23 -0.93 -11.80
C ASN A 64 1.74 -0.88 -13.25
N VAL A 65 1.31 0.29 -13.73
CA VAL A 65 0.92 0.50 -15.14
C VAL A 65 2.06 0.18 -16.11
N ALA A 66 3.28 0.61 -15.80
CA ALA A 66 4.45 0.34 -16.64
C ALA A 66 4.78 -1.16 -16.72
N VAL A 67 4.70 -1.87 -15.59
CA VAL A 67 4.91 -3.33 -15.53
C VAL A 67 3.83 -4.05 -16.34
N LEU A 68 2.55 -3.71 -16.15
CA LEU A 68 1.45 -4.33 -16.90
C LEU A 68 1.63 -4.15 -18.42
N LYS A 69 1.96 -2.93 -18.86
CA LYS A 69 2.25 -2.66 -20.27
C LYS A 69 3.42 -3.48 -20.81
N ALA A 70 4.47 -3.66 -20.01
CA ALA A 70 5.61 -4.51 -20.38
C ALA A 70 5.21 -5.99 -20.46
N MET A 71 4.30 -6.46 -19.60
CA MET A 71 3.78 -7.83 -19.62
C MET A 71 2.93 -8.09 -20.85
N ASP A 72 2.03 -7.16 -21.21
CA ASP A 72 1.20 -7.28 -22.41
C ASP A 72 2.07 -7.38 -23.66
N LYS A 73 3.07 -6.50 -23.79
CA LYS A 73 4.04 -6.56 -24.90
C LYS A 73 4.83 -7.87 -24.90
N THR A 74 5.27 -8.33 -23.74
CA THR A 74 5.98 -9.61 -23.60
C THR A 74 5.11 -10.77 -24.08
N LYS A 75 3.83 -10.79 -23.72
CA LYS A 75 2.88 -11.82 -24.14
C LYS A 75 2.71 -11.88 -25.66
N GLU A 76 2.69 -10.73 -26.33
CA GLU A 76 2.54 -10.63 -27.78
C GLU A 76 3.81 -11.03 -28.56
N GLU A 77 4.98 -10.56 -28.13
CA GLU A 77 6.21 -10.62 -28.93
C GLU A 77 7.12 -11.81 -28.58
N TYR A 78 7.01 -12.40 -27.38
CA TYR A 78 8.01 -13.33 -26.86
C TYR A 78 8.20 -14.58 -27.73
N GLN A 79 7.11 -15.25 -28.13
CA GLN A 79 7.20 -16.48 -28.93
C GLN A 79 7.74 -16.22 -30.35
N GLY A 80 7.46 -15.05 -30.92
CA GLY A 80 7.96 -14.64 -32.23
C GLY A 80 9.37 -14.06 -32.22
N SER A 81 9.94 -13.80 -31.04
CA SER A 81 11.26 -13.20 -30.88
C SER A 81 12.40 -14.21 -31.07
N SER A 82 13.58 -13.70 -31.43
CA SER A 82 14.81 -14.50 -31.47
C SER A 82 15.16 -15.07 -30.08
N VAL A 83 16.02 -16.09 -30.04
CA VAL A 83 16.54 -16.65 -28.78
C VAL A 83 17.16 -15.58 -27.89
N LEU A 84 17.89 -14.63 -28.49
CA LEU A 84 18.46 -13.49 -27.77
C LEU A 84 17.36 -12.55 -27.23
N GLY A 85 16.33 -12.24 -28.03
CA GLY A 85 15.20 -11.40 -27.59
C GLY A 85 14.42 -12.03 -26.44
N GLN A 86 14.19 -13.34 -26.50
CA GLN A 86 13.57 -14.09 -25.40
C GLN A 86 14.45 -14.07 -24.14
N PHE A 87 15.77 -14.23 -24.29
CA PHE A 87 16.70 -14.10 -23.17
C PHE A 87 16.64 -12.71 -22.53
N VAL A 88 16.72 -11.65 -23.32
CA VAL A 88 16.64 -10.26 -22.82
C VAL A 88 15.33 -10.05 -22.09
N THR A 89 14.21 -10.54 -22.61
CA THR A 89 12.90 -10.46 -21.95
C THR A 89 12.93 -11.14 -20.58
N ARG A 90 13.40 -12.40 -20.49
CA ARG A 90 13.54 -13.11 -19.20
C ARG A 90 14.46 -12.40 -18.22
N PHE A 91 15.54 -11.81 -18.72
CA PHE A 91 16.48 -11.03 -17.91
C PHE A 91 15.82 -9.78 -17.33
N MET A 92 15.14 -8.98 -18.17
CA MET A 92 14.48 -7.75 -17.73
C MET A 92 13.34 -8.02 -16.72
N LEU A 93 12.59 -9.11 -16.90
CA LEU A 93 11.59 -9.56 -15.92
C LEU A 93 12.22 -9.87 -14.56
N ARG A 94 13.31 -10.64 -14.57
CA ARG A 94 14.05 -10.98 -13.35
C ARG A 94 14.60 -9.74 -12.68
N GLU A 95 15.21 -8.84 -13.43
CA GLU A 95 15.78 -7.60 -12.91
C GLU A 95 14.69 -6.71 -12.29
N THR A 96 13.56 -6.52 -12.98
CA THR A 96 12.42 -5.77 -12.46
C THR A 96 11.91 -6.36 -11.13
N SER A 97 11.78 -7.68 -11.05
CA SER A 97 11.39 -8.37 -9.82
C SER A 97 12.39 -8.16 -8.67
N SER A 98 13.69 -8.20 -8.96
CA SER A 98 14.73 -7.96 -7.95
C SER A 98 14.69 -6.53 -7.41
N GLN A 99 14.48 -5.54 -8.28
CA GLN A 99 14.39 -4.14 -7.88
C GLN A 99 13.14 -3.86 -7.02
N LEU A 100 12.00 -4.46 -7.38
CA LEU A 100 10.78 -4.41 -6.56
C LEU A 100 10.99 -5.02 -5.17
N LEU A 101 11.66 -6.17 -5.10
CA LEU A 101 11.99 -6.81 -3.82
C LEU A 101 12.91 -5.92 -2.97
N SER A 102 13.91 -5.28 -3.57
CA SER A 102 14.80 -4.35 -2.87
C SER A 102 14.05 -3.15 -2.28
N LEU A 103 13.06 -2.62 -3.02
CA LEU A 103 12.18 -1.55 -2.52
C LEU A 103 11.34 -2.03 -1.34
N GLN A 104 10.74 -3.23 -1.44
CA GLN A 104 9.96 -3.83 -0.36
C GLN A 104 10.82 -4.02 0.91
N MET A 105 12.04 -4.52 0.79
CA MET A 105 12.94 -4.70 1.93
C MET A 105 13.28 -3.37 2.60
N SER A 106 13.47 -2.31 1.81
CA SER A 106 13.74 -0.97 2.34
C SER A 106 12.55 -0.41 3.12
N LEU A 107 11.33 -0.63 2.63
CA LEU A 107 10.09 -0.26 3.35
C LEU A 107 9.92 -1.07 4.63
N GLN A 108 10.18 -2.38 4.58
CA GLN A 108 10.12 -3.26 5.76
C GLN A 108 11.07 -2.78 6.86
N CYS A 109 12.31 -2.43 6.53
CA CYS A 109 13.25 -1.87 7.49
C CYS A 109 12.77 -0.53 8.08
N ALA A 110 12.14 0.32 7.28
CA ALA A 110 11.57 1.58 7.77
C ALA A 110 10.40 1.34 8.73
N MET A 111 9.53 0.37 8.44
CA MET A 111 8.42 -0.02 9.31
C MET A 111 8.93 -0.54 10.66
N GLU A 112 9.89 -1.47 10.64
CA GLU A 112 10.52 -1.99 11.86
C GLU A 112 11.16 -0.88 12.71
N ALA A 113 11.82 0.09 12.07
CA ALA A 113 12.40 1.23 12.76
C ALA A 113 11.34 2.15 13.42
N VAL A 114 10.16 2.29 12.81
CA VAL A 114 9.04 3.06 13.37
C VAL A 114 8.36 2.31 14.52
N GLU A 115 8.20 0.99 14.41
CA GLU A 115 7.66 0.14 15.48
C GLU A 115 8.56 0.17 16.73
N VAL A 116 9.89 0.07 16.55
CA VAL A 116 10.86 0.18 17.65
C VAL A 116 10.77 1.54 18.34
N GLN A 117 10.64 2.63 17.59
CA GLN A 117 10.47 3.97 18.17
C GLN A 117 9.17 4.09 18.97
N SER A 118 8.07 3.52 18.44
CA SER A 118 6.76 3.58 19.10
C SER A 118 6.73 2.78 20.40
N SER A 119 7.44 1.64 20.45
CA SER A 119 7.55 0.78 21.64
C SER A 119 8.54 1.24 22.72
N THR A 120 9.41 2.22 22.41
CA THR A 120 10.42 2.75 23.35
C THR A 120 10.01 4.05 24.04
N THR A 121 8.79 4.54 23.75
CA THR A 121 8.20 5.69 24.44
C THR A 121 7.71 5.26 25.85
N PRO A 122 8.12 5.94 26.95
CA PRO A 122 7.71 5.61 28.31
C PRO A 122 6.21 5.74 28.57
#